data_AF-A0AAQ5Y8P0-F1
#
_entry.id   AF-A0AAQ5Y8P0-F1
#
_cell.length_a   1.000
_cell.length_b   1.000
_cell.length_c   1.000
_cell.angle_alpha   90.00
_cell.angle_beta   90.00
_cell.angle_gamma   90.00
#
_symmetry.space_group_name_H-M   'P 1'
#
loop_
_entity.id
_entity.type
_entity.pdbx_description
1 polymer ?
#
loop_
_entity_poly.entity_id
_entity_poly.type
_entity_poly.pdbx_seq_one_letter_code
_entity_poly.pdbx_strand_id
1 'polypeptide(L)'
;MTKTTKGSQRDRTHLLCLSVLSMILMVIIRYISAVLVWILTSLVVLGSLAGTSVLWWLYIDHRLYGNDTSTKVTKEGKEEVEVSRDSSQALLVYAVAATVFTIILLLLMLFMRKRVALTIALFHVAGKVFIHLPLLTLQPFVTFLALLLFWIYWILVLLFLGTTGNPVQNEETGLTEFRLTGPLQYLTWYHAVGLVWISEFILACQQMTVAGAVVTYYFTRDKNRLPVTPILSSVLRLVRYHLGTVAKGSFIITLVKIPRLVLMYIHNQLKGKENACARCLLKTCICCLWCLEKCLNYLNQNAYAATAINSTSFCTSARDAFVILVENALRVATINAVGDFVLFLGKILIVTTTAFAGVLLLNYQRDYAEWLLPLIIVCLFSFLVAHCFLSIFEIVVDVLFLCFAIDTKYNDGTPGKEFFMDKALMVSRQQHTSKRSSRSIF
;
A
#
# COMPACT_ATOMS: atom_id res chain seq x y z
N MET A 1 31.62 -5.56 32.93
CA MET A 1 31.51 -4.55 31.84
C MET A 1 31.70 -5.13 30.42
N THR A 2 32.34 -6.31 30.26
CA THR A 2 32.57 -6.97 28.95
C THR A 2 31.46 -7.93 28.49
N LYS A 3 30.58 -8.41 29.40
CA LYS A 3 29.40 -9.24 29.03
C LYS A 3 28.25 -8.42 28.46
N THR A 4 27.99 -7.22 29.01
CA THR A 4 26.92 -6.32 28.55
C THR A 4 27.19 -5.72 27.16
N THR A 5 28.45 -5.43 26.84
CA THR A 5 28.86 -4.97 25.51
C THR A 5 28.84 -6.08 24.47
N LYS A 6 29.21 -7.33 24.82
CA LYS A 6 29.03 -8.50 23.93
C LYS A 6 27.57 -8.85 23.68
N GLY A 7 26.68 -8.68 24.67
CA GLY A 7 25.23 -8.78 24.50
C GLY A 7 24.71 -7.76 23.50
N SER A 8 24.98 -6.47 23.73
CA SER A 8 24.54 -5.39 22.83
C SER A 8 25.08 -5.50 21.39
N GLN A 9 26.31 -5.97 21.21
CA GLN A 9 26.88 -6.21 19.87
C GLN A 9 26.17 -7.39 19.16
N ARG A 10 25.87 -8.46 19.91
CA ARG A 10 25.13 -9.63 19.41
C ARG A 10 23.67 -9.26 19.08
N ASP A 11 23.04 -8.42 19.89
CA ASP A 11 21.68 -7.91 19.69
C ASP A 11 21.57 -7.11 18.38
N ARG A 12 22.54 -6.22 18.12
CA ARG A 12 22.64 -5.49 16.85
C ARG A 12 22.79 -6.43 15.66
N THR A 13 23.60 -7.49 15.80
CA THR A 13 23.76 -8.48 14.72
C THR A 13 22.50 -9.30 14.46
N HIS A 14 21.70 -9.64 15.48
CA HIS A 14 20.43 -10.35 15.29
C HIS A 14 19.35 -9.46 14.66
N LEU A 15 19.25 -8.19 15.07
CA LEU A 15 18.36 -7.22 14.40
C LEU A 15 18.76 -6.98 12.95
N LEU A 16 20.06 -6.90 12.66
CA LEU A 16 20.56 -6.84 11.29
C LEU A 16 20.19 -8.12 10.52
N CYS A 17 20.33 -9.29 11.15
CA CYS A 17 20.00 -10.56 10.50
C CYS A 17 18.50 -10.67 10.18
N LEU A 18 17.61 -10.23 11.06
CA LEU A 18 16.16 -10.12 10.80
C LEU A 18 15.83 -9.10 9.69
N SER A 19 16.54 -7.97 9.67
CA SER A 19 16.40 -6.96 8.61
C SER A 19 16.86 -7.50 7.26
N VAL A 20 18.00 -8.19 7.24
CA VAL A 20 18.55 -8.88 6.07
C VAL A 20 17.62 -10.03 5.64
N LEU A 21 17.03 -10.77 6.59
CA LEU A 21 16.03 -11.80 6.32
C LEU A 21 14.80 -11.20 5.64
N SER A 22 14.34 -10.01 6.04
CA SER A 22 13.25 -9.30 5.36
C SER A 22 13.64 -8.93 3.92
N MET A 23 14.89 -8.49 3.69
CA MET A 23 15.40 -8.18 2.34
C MET A 23 15.53 -9.45 1.48
N ILE A 24 16.00 -10.55 2.07
CA ILE A 24 16.09 -11.86 1.40
C ILE A 24 14.67 -12.36 1.08
N LEU A 25 13.72 -12.23 2.00
CA LEU A 25 12.31 -12.59 1.77
C LEU A 25 11.71 -11.77 0.61
N MET A 26 12.08 -10.50 0.47
CA MET A 26 11.68 -9.68 -0.69
C MET A 26 12.29 -10.20 -2.01
N VAL A 27 13.53 -10.68 -1.98
CA VAL A 27 14.17 -11.34 -3.14
C VAL A 27 13.52 -12.70 -3.44
N ILE A 28 13.05 -13.41 -2.41
CA ILE A 28 12.29 -14.65 -2.56
C ILE A 28 10.90 -14.37 -3.15
N ILE A 29 10.22 -13.30 -2.74
CA ILE A 29 8.95 -12.84 -3.35
C ILE A 29 9.13 -12.55 -4.85
N ARG A 30 10.30 -12.08 -5.28
CA ARG A 30 10.64 -11.90 -6.71
C ARG A 30 10.68 -13.23 -7.48
N TYR A 31 11.18 -14.31 -6.87
CA TYR A 31 11.21 -15.65 -7.48
C TYR A 31 9.87 -16.39 -7.42
N ILE A 32 9.05 -16.09 -6.41
CA ILE A 32 7.83 -16.83 -6.12
C ILE A 32 6.59 -16.05 -6.56
N SER A 33 6.66 -14.78 -6.97
CA SER A 33 5.50 -13.88 -7.25
C SER A 33 4.24 -14.54 -7.84
N ALA A 34 4.34 -15.41 -8.84
CA ALA A 34 3.19 -16.16 -9.37
C ALA A 34 2.68 -17.26 -8.41
N VAL A 35 3.59 -18.06 -7.86
CA VAL A 35 3.32 -19.08 -6.82
C VAL A 35 2.86 -18.41 -5.52
N LEU A 36 3.30 -17.20 -5.22
CA LEU A 36 2.95 -16.41 -4.05
C LEU A 36 1.48 -16.04 -4.08
N VAL A 37 0.93 -15.69 -5.24
CA VAL A 37 -0.53 -15.49 -5.37
C VAL A 37 -1.27 -16.77 -5.02
N TRP A 38 -0.86 -17.92 -5.55
CA TRP A 38 -1.50 -19.21 -5.23
C TRP A 38 -1.34 -19.61 -3.77
N ILE A 39 -0.16 -19.44 -3.18
CA ILE A 39 0.11 -19.73 -1.76
C ILE A 39 -0.70 -18.79 -0.89
N LEU A 40 -0.69 -17.48 -1.13
CA LEU A 40 -1.46 -16.50 -0.35
C LEU A 40 -2.95 -16.75 -0.46
N THR A 41 -3.45 -16.99 -1.66
CA THR A 41 -4.85 -17.30 -1.90
C THR A 41 -5.24 -18.59 -1.16
N SER A 42 -4.42 -19.64 -1.26
CA SER A 42 -4.68 -20.91 -0.59
C SER A 42 -4.58 -20.79 0.94
N LEU A 43 -3.57 -20.09 1.45
CA LEU A 43 -3.36 -19.83 2.86
C LEU A 43 -4.54 -19.06 3.47
N VAL A 44 -5.08 -18.08 2.75
CA VAL A 44 -6.20 -17.28 3.22
C VAL A 44 -7.51 -18.07 3.19
N VAL A 45 -7.73 -18.89 2.16
CA VAL A 45 -8.87 -19.83 2.13
C VAL A 45 -8.77 -20.80 3.30
N LEU A 46 -7.65 -21.50 3.43
CA LEU A 46 -7.44 -22.52 4.44
C LEU A 46 -7.45 -21.93 5.85
N GLY A 47 -6.81 -20.78 6.06
CA GLY A 47 -6.78 -20.07 7.32
C GLY A 47 -8.15 -19.53 7.73
N SER A 48 -8.94 -19.01 6.78
CA SER A 48 -10.31 -18.54 7.06
C SER A 48 -11.25 -19.70 7.39
N LEU A 49 -11.13 -20.83 6.68
CA LEU A 49 -11.87 -22.05 6.98
C LEU A 49 -11.46 -22.64 8.34
N ALA A 50 -10.17 -22.73 8.62
CA ALA A 50 -9.64 -23.23 9.88
C ALA A 50 -10.02 -22.33 11.06
N GLY A 51 -9.85 -21.02 10.94
CA GLY A 51 -10.21 -20.05 11.98
C GLY A 51 -11.69 -20.06 12.30
N THR A 52 -12.55 -20.12 11.29
CA THR A 52 -14.00 -20.27 11.47
C THR A 52 -14.34 -21.60 12.14
N SER A 53 -13.69 -22.69 11.73
CA SER A 53 -13.90 -24.02 12.34
C SER A 53 -13.48 -24.03 13.82
N VAL A 54 -12.36 -23.40 14.17
CA VAL A 54 -11.88 -23.28 15.56
C VAL A 54 -12.81 -22.41 16.41
N LEU A 55 -13.30 -21.28 15.87
CA LEU A 55 -14.25 -20.42 16.60
C LEU A 55 -15.56 -21.15 16.90
N TRP A 56 -16.08 -21.94 15.94
CA TRP A 56 -17.24 -22.79 16.17
C TRP A 56 -16.96 -23.91 17.17
N TRP A 57 -15.78 -24.52 17.12
CA TRP A 57 -15.36 -25.52 18.09
C TRP A 57 -15.31 -24.95 19.51
N LEU A 58 -14.67 -23.78 19.70
CA LEU A 58 -14.58 -23.09 20.99
C LEU A 58 -15.96 -22.69 21.52
N TYR A 59 -16.86 -22.23 20.65
CA TYR A 59 -18.24 -21.92 21.04
C TYR A 59 -19.00 -23.16 21.52
N ILE A 60 -18.87 -24.28 20.81
CA ILE A 60 -19.53 -25.55 21.17
C ILE A 60 -18.95 -26.11 22.46
N ASP A 61 -17.63 -26.11 22.61
CA ASP A 61 -16.92 -26.59 23.81
C ASP A 61 -17.33 -25.79 25.05
N HIS A 62 -17.33 -24.45 24.95
CA HIS A 62 -17.80 -23.58 26.04
C HIS A 62 -19.30 -23.79 26.35
N ARG A 63 -20.13 -24.10 25.35
CA ARG A 63 -21.55 -24.39 25.56
C ARG A 63 -21.78 -25.74 26.22
N LEU A 64 -21.00 -26.77 25.87
CA LEU A 64 -21.09 -28.12 26.44
C LEU A 64 -20.60 -28.13 27.89
N TYR A 65 -19.43 -27.55 28.19
CA TYR A 65 -18.91 -27.42 29.56
C TYR A 65 -19.78 -26.50 30.44
N GLY A 66 -20.33 -25.43 29.86
CA GLY A 66 -21.28 -24.56 30.56
C GLY A 66 -22.58 -25.27 30.95
N ASN A 67 -23.07 -26.20 30.12
CA ASN A 67 -24.28 -26.98 30.40
C ASN A 67 -24.05 -28.02 31.51
N ASP A 68 -22.90 -28.72 31.50
CA ASP A 68 -22.58 -29.75 32.50
C ASP A 68 -22.32 -29.19 33.91
N THR A 69 -21.77 -27.96 34.00
CA THR A 69 -21.58 -27.27 35.28
C THR A 69 -22.91 -26.74 35.84
N SER A 70 -23.86 -26.37 34.96
CA SER A 70 -25.19 -25.89 35.34
C SER A 70 -26.08 -27.00 35.93
N THR A 71 -25.89 -28.26 35.52
CA THR A 71 -26.55 -29.42 36.13
C THR A 71 -26.00 -29.80 37.52
N LYS A 72 -24.84 -29.26 37.94
CA LYS A 72 -24.20 -29.61 39.23
C LYS A 72 -24.15 -28.49 40.28
N VAL A 73 -24.39 -27.22 39.93
CA VAL A 73 -24.32 -26.11 40.89
C VAL A 73 -25.61 -25.30 40.87
N THR A 74 -26.63 -25.84 41.54
CA THR A 74 -27.76 -25.03 41.99
C THR A 74 -27.39 -24.43 43.35
N LYS A 75 -27.11 -23.12 43.35
CA LYS A 75 -26.94 -22.16 44.47
C LYS A 75 -25.54 -21.56 44.59
N GLU A 76 -25.56 -20.23 44.65
CA GLU A 76 -24.49 -19.26 44.93
C GLU A 76 -23.65 -18.81 43.71
N GLY A 77 -23.86 -17.55 43.28
CA GLY A 77 -23.01 -16.87 42.29
C GLY A 77 -23.75 -16.14 41.15
N LYS A 78 -24.63 -15.17 41.46
CA LYS A 78 -25.31 -14.35 40.42
C LYS A 78 -24.35 -13.46 39.61
N GLU A 79 -23.14 -13.16 40.10
CA GLU A 79 -22.14 -12.34 39.39
C GLU A 79 -21.27 -13.16 38.41
N GLU A 80 -20.90 -14.40 38.73
CA GLU A 80 -20.12 -15.26 37.81
C GLU A 80 -20.92 -15.67 36.56
N VAL A 81 -22.24 -15.81 36.70
CA VAL A 81 -23.14 -16.17 35.59
C VAL A 81 -23.25 -15.04 34.55
N GLU A 82 -23.16 -13.76 34.93
CA GLU A 82 -23.21 -12.65 33.97
C GLU A 82 -21.92 -12.55 33.14
N VAL A 83 -20.75 -12.73 33.76
CA VAL A 83 -19.43 -12.69 33.08
C VAL A 83 -19.27 -13.85 32.09
N SER A 84 -19.71 -15.07 32.46
CA SER A 84 -19.71 -16.22 31.55
C SER A 84 -20.70 -16.07 30.40
N ARG A 85 -21.86 -15.42 30.64
CA ARG A 85 -22.86 -15.19 29.60
C ARG A 85 -22.38 -14.16 28.58
N ASP A 86 -21.77 -13.07 29.02
CA ASP A 86 -21.25 -12.03 28.11
C ASP A 86 -20.09 -12.54 27.24
N SER A 87 -19.20 -13.36 27.82
CA SER A 87 -18.11 -14.05 27.09
C SER A 87 -18.65 -15.03 26.03
N SER A 88 -19.74 -15.75 26.34
CA SER A 88 -20.39 -16.67 25.39
C SER A 88 -21.09 -15.96 24.22
N GLN A 89 -21.70 -14.80 24.49
CA GLN A 89 -22.32 -13.96 23.45
C GLN A 89 -21.25 -13.34 22.55
N ALA A 90 -20.13 -12.88 23.11
CA ALA A 90 -19.00 -12.39 22.34
C ALA A 90 -18.43 -13.47 21.40
N LEU A 91 -18.22 -14.70 21.89
CA LEU A 91 -17.74 -15.83 21.07
C LEU A 91 -18.71 -16.17 19.92
N LEU A 92 -20.01 -16.16 20.17
CA LEU A 92 -21.02 -16.37 19.13
C LEU A 92 -20.95 -15.26 18.07
N VAL A 93 -20.85 -13.99 18.49
CA VAL A 93 -20.72 -12.85 17.57
C VAL A 93 -19.45 -12.98 16.73
N TYR A 94 -18.31 -13.37 17.33
CA TYR A 94 -17.06 -13.59 16.59
C TYR A 94 -17.16 -14.77 15.60
N ALA A 95 -17.78 -15.89 15.99
CA ALA A 95 -17.98 -17.04 15.11
C ALA A 95 -18.89 -16.71 13.91
N VAL A 96 -20.00 -16.00 14.15
CA VAL A 96 -20.91 -15.55 13.08
C VAL A 96 -20.21 -14.54 12.17
N ALA A 97 -19.53 -13.53 12.72
CA ALA A 97 -18.77 -12.57 11.93
C ALA A 97 -17.69 -13.25 11.06
N ALA A 98 -16.97 -14.24 11.62
CA ALA A 98 -15.99 -15.03 10.88
C ALA A 98 -16.63 -15.81 9.72
N THR A 99 -17.77 -16.48 9.93
CA THR A 99 -18.48 -17.19 8.84
C THR A 99 -18.89 -16.27 7.70
N VAL A 100 -19.46 -15.09 8.03
CA VAL A 100 -19.86 -14.09 7.03
C VAL A 100 -18.65 -13.61 6.25
N PHE A 101 -17.53 -13.34 6.93
CA PHE A 101 -16.28 -12.97 6.29
C PHE A 101 -15.75 -14.08 5.36
N THR A 102 -15.72 -15.34 5.78
CA THR A 102 -15.29 -16.47 4.96
C THR A 102 -16.17 -16.63 3.71
N ILE A 103 -17.49 -16.51 3.86
CA ILE A 103 -18.43 -16.60 2.73
C ILE A 103 -18.20 -15.46 1.74
N ILE A 104 -18.08 -14.22 2.21
CA ILE A 104 -17.79 -13.07 1.36
C ILE A 104 -16.46 -13.27 0.62
N LEU A 105 -15.42 -13.73 1.32
CA LEU A 105 -14.10 -13.96 0.76
C LEU A 105 -14.13 -15.05 -0.33
N LEU A 106 -14.84 -16.16 -0.08
CA LEU A 106 -15.03 -17.22 -1.07
C LEU A 106 -15.85 -16.76 -2.27
N LEU A 107 -16.94 -16.02 -2.06
CA LEU A 107 -17.76 -15.46 -3.14
C LEU A 107 -16.96 -14.48 -4.00
N LEU A 108 -16.16 -13.60 -3.38
CA LEU A 108 -15.26 -12.69 -4.09
C LEU A 108 -14.27 -13.48 -4.96
N MET A 109 -13.66 -14.55 -4.45
CA MET A 109 -12.72 -15.34 -5.24
C MET A 109 -13.38 -16.15 -6.36
N LEU A 110 -14.59 -16.69 -6.13
CA LEU A 110 -15.35 -17.41 -7.15
C LEU A 110 -15.81 -16.47 -8.28
N PHE A 111 -16.39 -15.32 -7.93
CA PHE A 111 -16.86 -14.34 -8.91
C PHE A 111 -15.69 -13.77 -9.74
N MET A 112 -14.55 -13.54 -9.10
CA MET A 112 -13.38 -12.95 -9.75
C MET A 112 -12.46 -13.95 -10.45
N ARG A 113 -12.70 -15.27 -10.34
CA ARG A 113 -11.82 -16.33 -10.87
C ARG A 113 -11.35 -16.10 -12.32
N LYS A 114 -12.22 -15.56 -13.18
CA LYS A 114 -11.89 -15.28 -14.59
C LYS A 114 -10.96 -14.08 -14.76
N ARG A 115 -11.06 -13.09 -13.88
CA ARG A 115 -10.26 -11.86 -13.90
C ARG A 115 -8.93 -12.05 -13.15
N VAL A 116 -8.93 -12.93 -12.14
CA VAL A 116 -7.74 -13.38 -11.41
C VAL A 116 -6.66 -13.93 -12.33
N ALA A 117 -7.02 -14.64 -13.42
CA ALA A 117 -6.03 -15.17 -14.37
C ALA A 117 -5.17 -14.07 -15.02
N LEU A 118 -5.76 -12.92 -15.38
CA LEU A 118 -5.00 -11.80 -15.92
C LEU A 118 -4.16 -11.13 -14.83
N THR A 119 -4.71 -10.95 -13.63
CA THR A 119 -3.95 -10.40 -12.50
C THR A 119 -2.75 -11.28 -12.17
N ILE A 120 -2.89 -12.62 -12.14
CA ILE A 120 -1.78 -13.55 -11.96
C ILE A 120 -0.73 -13.39 -13.07
N ALA A 121 -1.16 -13.27 -14.33
CA ALA A 121 -0.25 -13.05 -15.44
C ALA A 121 0.52 -11.71 -15.31
N LEU A 122 -0.17 -10.63 -14.89
CA LEU A 122 0.45 -9.33 -14.62
C LEU A 122 1.46 -9.41 -13.47
N PHE A 123 1.13 -10.09 -12.37
CA PHE A 123 2.04 -10.30 -11.23
C PHE A 123 3.26 -11.16 -11.63
N HIS A 124 3.05 -12.18 -12.45
CA HIS A 124 4.13 -13.00 -12.99
C HIS A 124 5.08 -12.16 -13.87
N VAL A 125 4.53 -11.33 -14.77
CA VAL A 125 5.32 -10.44 -15.61
C VAL A 125 6.01 -9.36 -14.77
N ALA A 126 5.34 -8.80 -13.76
CA ALA A 126 5.96 -7.88 -12.80
C ALA A 126 7.16 -8.52 -12.10
N GLY A 127 7.05 -9.79 -11.68
CA GLY A 127 8.19 -10.57 -11.18
C GLY A 127 9.37 -10.62 -12.15
N LYS A 128 9.12 -10.88 -13.44
CA LYS A 128 10.15 -10.83 -14.49
C LYS A 128 10.77 -9.44 -14.66
N VAL A 129 9.97 -8.37 -14.53
CA VAL A 129 10.47 -6.99 -14.59
C VAL A 129 11.46 -6.75 -13.46
N PHE A 130 11.14 -7.12 -12.22
CA PHE A 130 12.08 -7.01 -11.10
C PHE A 130 13.34 -7.87 -11.27
N ILE A 131 13.24 -8.95 -12.06
CA ILE A 131 14.41 -9.77 -12.41
C ILE A 131 15.37 -9.04 -13.35
N HIS A 132 14.83 -8.42 -14.39
CA HIS A 132 15.64 -7.73 -15.41
C HIS A 132 16.03 -6.32 -15.01
N LEU A 133 15.28 -5.70 -14.10
CA LEU A 133 15.50 -4.35 -13.59
C LEU A 133 15.78 -4.37 -12.09
N PRO A 134 16.91 -4.94 -11.63
CA PRO A 134 17.19 -5.10 -10.21
C PRO A 134 17.25 -3.77 -9.45
N LEU A 135 17.61 -2.65 -10.12
CA LEU A 135 17.63 -1.32 -9.50
C LEU A 135 16.23 -0.81 -9.06
N LEU A 136 15.13 -1.40 -9.55
CA LEU A 136 13.77 -1.04 -9.09
C LEU A 136 13.59 -1.25 -7.59
N THR A 137 14.27 -2.25 -7.01
CA THR A 137 14.17 -2.54 -5.57
C THR A 137 14.87 -1.50 -4.70
N LEU A 138 15.79 -0.72 -5.28
CA LEU A 138 16.47 0.37 -4.58
C LEU A 138 15.67 1.67 -4.59
N GLN A 139 14.68 1.80 -5.48
CA GLN A 139 13.88 3.01 -5.63
C GLN A 139 13.19 3.49 -4.33
N PRO A 140 12.55 2.64 -3.50
CA PRO A 140 11.90 3.12 -2.27
C PRO A 140 12.90 3.75 -1.29
N PHE A 141 14.15 3.27 -1.24
CA PHE A 141 15.17 3.84 -0.37
C PHE A 141 15.63 5.21 -0.85
N VAL A 142 15.78 5.38 -2.18
CA VAL A 142 16.11 6.68 -2.77
C VAL A 142 15.02 7.70 -2.46
N THR A 143 13.75 7.33 -2.63
CA THR A 143 12.62 8.21 -2.32
C THR A 143 12.51 8.51 -0.83
N PHE A 144 12.70 7.50 0.03
CA PHE A 144 12.71 7.68 1.48
C PHE A 144 13.83 8.64 1.91
N LEU A 145 15.04 8.48 1.38
CA LEU A 145 16.15 9.38 1.64
C LEU A 145 15.84 10.81 1.16
N ALA A 146 15.26 10.96 -0.04
CA ALA A 146 14.87 12.27 -0.56
C ALA A 146 13.79 12.95 0.31
N LEU A 147 12.78 12.21 0.76
CA LEU A 147 11.76 12.72 1.69
C LEU A 147 12.36 13.11 3.04
N LEU A 148 13.26 12.28 3.60
CA LEU A 148 13.93 12.56 4.86
C LEU A 148 14.78 13.82 4.78
N LEU A 149 15.61 13.95 3.73
CA LEU A 149 16.40 15.16 3.50
C LEU A 149 15.51 16.40 3.33
N PHE A 150 14.41 16.27 2.61
CA PHE A 150 13.43 17.35 2.46
C PHE A 150 12.78 17.73 3.79
N TRP A 151 12.37 16.77 4.62
CA TRP A 151 11.77 17.07 5.92
C TRP A 151 12.75 17.72 6.89
N ILE A 152 14.01 17.29 6.90
CA ILE A 152 15.07 17.97 7.68
C ILE A 152 15.23 19.41 7.21
N TYR A 153 15.35 19.62 5.90
CA TYR A 153 15.42 20.96 5.32
C TYR A 153 14.19 21.81 5.67
N TRP A 154 12.99 21.23 5.57
CA TRP A 154 11.74 21.91 5.86
C TRP A 154 11.63 22.31 7.33
N ILE A 155 12.00 21.43 8.27
CA ILE A 155 12.05 21.73 9.71
C ILE A 155 13.06 22.83 9.98
N LEU A 156 14.25 22.77 9.37
CA LEU A 156 15.28 23.79 9.53
C LEU A 156 14.77 25.17 9.10
N VAL A 157 14.14 25.26 7.92
CA VAL A 157 13.53 26.51 7.44
C VAL A 157 12.39 26.97 8.34
N LEU A 158 11.58 26.06 8.88
CA LEU A 158 10.51 26.39 9.82
C LEU A 158 11.09 27.00 11.12
N LEU A 159 12.16 26.43 11.65
CA LEU A 159 12.84 26.95 12.83
C LEU A 159 13.39 28.36 12.57
N PHE A 160 14.07 28.57 11.44
CA PHE A 160 14.54 29.90 11.05
C PHE A 160 13.38 30.89 10.92
N LEU A 161 12.27 30.50 10.29
CA LEU A 161 11.09 31.35 10.15
C LEU A 161 10.45 31.71 11.51
N GLY A 162 10.46 30.78 12.48
CA GLY A 162 10.02 31.05 13.84
C GLY A 162 10.93 32.05 14.57
N THR A 163 12.25 31.96 14.36
CA THR A 163 13.22 32.85 15.01
C THR A 163 13.31 34.25 14.39
N THR A 164 12.79 34.46 13.17
CA THR A 164 12.74 35.80 12.55
C THR A 164 11.53 36.64 13.00
N GLY A 165 10.66 36.10 13.86
CA GLY A 165 9.57 36.84 14.47
C GLY A 165 10.07 38.00 15.34
N ASN A 166 9.22 38.98 15.62
CA ASN A 166 9.57 40.07 16.53
C ASN A 166 9.45 39.58 17.98
N PRO A 167 10.44 39.85 18.85
CA PRO A 167 10.35 39.50 20.26
C PRO A 167 9.31 40.39 20.96
N VAL A 168 8.32 39.76 21.58
CA VAL A 168 7.27 40.42 22.38
C VAL A 168 7.29 39.78 23.77
N GLN A 169 7.46 40.58 24.81
CA GLN A 169 7.47 40.08 26.18
C GLN A 169 6.03 39.78 26.61
N ASN A 170 5.76 38.56 27.05
CA ASN A 170 4.45 38.19 27.58
C ASN A 170 4.39 38.60 29.06
N GLU A 171 3.52 39.57 29.38
CA GLU A 171 3.37 40.14 30.73
C GLU A 171 2.88 39.10 31.77
N GLU A 172 2.19 38.03 31.34
CA GLU A 172 1.66 37.00 32.24
C GLU A 172 2.69 35.92 32.59
N THR A 173 3.58 35.59 31.66
CA THR A 173 4.55 34.49 31.81
C THR A 173 5.98 34.95 32.03
N GLY A 174 6.27 36.24 31.79
CA GLY A 174 7.62 36.81 31.82
C GLY A 174 8.54 36.31 30.69
N LEU A 175 8.03 35.47 29.79
CA LEU A 175 8.79 34.87 28.69
C LEU A 175 8.70 35.75 27.43
N THR A 176 9.80 35.79 26.66
CA THR A 176 9.82 36.45 25.34
C THR A 176 9.21 35.52 24.30
N GLU A 177 8.05 35.89 23.77
CA GLU A 177 7.39 35.21 22.66
C GLU A 177 7.77 35.87 21.33
N PHE A 178 8.17 35.08 20.34
CA PHE A 178 8.42 35.58 19.00
C PHE A 178 7.10 35.58 18.21
N ARG A 179 6.55 36.77 17.93
CA ARG A 179 5.33 36.93 17.13
C ARG A 179 5.68 37.24 15.68
N LEU A 180 5.29 36.35 14.76
CA LEU A 180 5.35 36.64 13.33
C LEU A 180 4.27 37.67 12.99
N THR A 181 4.63 38.77 12.34
CA THR A 181 3.72 39.83 11.93
C THR A 181 3.89 40.15 10.44
N GLY A 182 2.81 40.58 9.78
CA GLY A 182 2.86 40.98 8.37
C GLY A 182 3.22 39.85 7.40
N PRO A 183 4.11 40.08 6.40
CA PRO A 183 4.47 39.11 5.36
C PRO A 183 4.94 37.73 5.87
N LEU A 184 5.56 37.70 7.04
CA LEU A 184 6.10 36.48 7.67
C LEU A 184 4.99 35.46 8.03
N GLN A 185 3.77 35.91 8.32
CA GLN A 185 2.64 35.02 8.56
C GLN A 185 2.22 34.27 7.29
N TYR A 186 2.21 34.94 6.13
CA TYR A 186 1.87 34.31 4.85
C TYR A 186 2.93 33.29 4.41
N LEU A 187 4.21 33.56 4.71
CA LEU A 187 5.32 32.62 4.48
C LEU A 187 5.14 31.31 5.27
N THR A 188 4.52 31.36 6.45
CA THR A 188 4.23 30.16 7.25
C THR A 188 3.23 29.25 6.54
N TRP A 189 2.16 29.81 5.99
CA TRP A 189 1.18 29.06 5.21
C TRP A 189 1.76 28.55 3.89
N TYR A 190 2.53 29.37 3.18
CA TYR A 190 3.27 28.95 1.99
C TYR A 190 4.18 27.74 2.29
N HIS A 191 4.93 27.79 3.40
CA HIS A 191 5.81 26.71 3.82
C HIS A 191 5.04 25.43 4.17
N ALA A 192 3.89 25.55 4.85
CA ALA A 192 3.01 24.42 5.16
C ALA A 192 2.41 23.77 3.89
N VAL A 193 1.96 24.57 2.92
CA VAL A 193 1.51 24.08 1.61
C VAL A 193 2.68 23.39 0.87
N GLY A 194 3.87 23.99 0.94
CA GLY A 194 5.11 23.44 0.38
C GLY A 194 5.46 22.06 0.93
N LEU A 195 5.22 21.78 2.22
CA LEU A 195 5.43 20.46 2.82
C LEU A 195 4.65 19.38 2.06
N VAL A 196 3.35 19.64 1.83
CA VAL A 196 2.46 18.69 1.16
C VAL A 196 2.85 18.56 -0.30
N TRP A 197 3.01 19.69 -1.02
CA TRP A 197 3.25 19.66 -2.46
C TRP A 197 4.59 19.02 -2.82
N ILE A 198 5.67 19.38 -2.12
CA ILE A 198 7.00 18.83 -2.42
C ILE A 198 7.07 17.34 -2.03
N SER A 199 6.39 16.92 -0.96
CA SER A 199 6.27 15.50 -0.63
C SER A 199 5.56 14.71 -1.74
N GLU A 200 4.43 15.23 -2.25
CA GLU A 200 3.73 14.64 -3.40
C GLU A 200 4.59 14.66 -4.66
N PHE A 201 5.37 15.72 -4.87
CA PHE A 201 6.29 15.82 -6.01
C PHE A 201 7.39 14.77 -5.97
N ILE A 202 8.00 14.53 -4.80
CA ILE A 202 9.02 13.49 -4.62
C ILE A 202 8.43 12.10 -4.88
N LEU A 203 7.22 11.83 -4.38
CA LEU A 203 6.50 10.58 -4.66
C LEU A 203 6.15 10.44 -6.15
N ALA A 204 5.71 11.50 -6.80
CA ALA A 204 5.39 11.50 -8.23
C ALA A 204 6.65 11.31 -9.11
N CYS A 205 7.81 11.81 -8.68
CA CYS A 205 9.11 11.52 -9.31
C CYS A 205 9.43 10.02 -9.28
N GLN A 206 9.16 9.34 -8.16
CA GLN A 206 9.27 7.88 -8.08
C GLN A 206 8.33 7.20 -9.08
N GLN A 207 7.06 7.60 -9.11
CA GLN A 207 6.04 7.04 -10.00
C GLN A 207 6.45 7.15 -11.48
N MET A 208 6.89 8.33 -11.91
CA MET A 208 7.36 8.59 -13.27
C MET A 208 8.65 7.81 -13.60
N THR A 209 9.58 7.68 -12.65
CA THR A 209 10.82 6.92 -12.83
C THR A 209 10.54 5.43 -13.04
N VAL A 210 9.71 4.84 -12.19
CA VAL A 210 9.31 3.43 -12.29
C VAL A 210 8.54 3.20 -13.58
N ALA A 211 7.55 4.06 -13.89
CA ALA A 211 6.78 3.97 -15.12
C ALA A 211 7.67 4.04 -16.37
N GLY A 212 8.63 4.98 -16.40
CA GLY A 212 9.60 5.11 -17.48
C GLY A 212 10.40 3.83 -17.73
N ALA A 213 10.87 3.18 -16.67
CA ALA A 213 11.68 1.98 -16.79
C ALA A 213 10.85 0.75 -17.20
N VAL A 214 9.64 0.60 -16.65
CA VAL A 214 8.71 -0.48 -16.99
C VAL A 214 8.23 -0.37 -18.43
N VAL A 215 7.90 0.84 -18.90
CA VAL A 215 7.52 1.11 -20.29
C VAL A 215 8.66 0.76 -21.24
N THR A 216 9.88 1.22 -20.94
CA THR A 216 11.07 0.86 -21.74
C THR A 216 11.27 -0.66 -21.75
N TYR A 217 11.09 -1.36 -20.63
CA TYR A 217 11.18 -2.82 -20.60
C TYR A 217 10.08 -3.50 -21.43
N TYR A 218 8.83 -3.05 -21.31
CA TYR A 218 7.68 -3.66 -21.97
C TYR A 218 7.79 -3.58 -23.50
N PHE A 219 8.06 -2.38 -24.03
CA PHE A 219 8.08 -2.13 -25.49
C PHE A 219 9.42 -2.46 -26.16
N THR A 220 10.46 -2.81 -25.40
CA THR A 220 11.70 -3.33 -25.99
C THR A 220 11.57 -4.81 -26.30
N ARG A 221 11.54 -5.20 -27.58
CA ARG A 221 11.41 -6.61 -28.00
C ARG A 221 12.62 -7.45 -27.60
N ASP A 222 13.80 -7.02 -28.03
CA ASP A 222 15.07 -7.68 -27.72
C ASP A 222 15.63 -7.15 -26.40
N LYS A 223 15.55 -7.96 -25.34
CA LYS A 223 15.97 -7.54 -23.99
C LYS A 223 17.48 -7.29 -23.89
N ASN A 224 18.28 -7.74 -24.85
CA ASN A 224 19.71 -7.43 -24.92
C ASN A 224 19.98 -5.97 -25.33
N ARG A 225 18.99 -5.29 -25.92
CA ARG A 225 19.07 -3.87 -26.31
C ARG A 225 18.62 -2.91 -25.22
N LEU A 226 18.27 -3.41 -24.04
CA LEU A 226 17.94 -2.55 -22.91
C LEU A 226 19.18 -1.72 -22.53
N PRO A 227 19.03 -0.43 -22.18
CA PRO A 227 20.14 0.34 -21.66
C PRO A 227 20.71 -0.35 -20.41
N VAL A 228 22.02 -0.22 -20.17
CA VAL A 228 22.74 -0.90 -19.07
C VAL A 228 22.04 -0.71 -17.72
N THR A 229 21.44 0.47 -17.49
CA THR A 229 20.63 0.78 -16.31
C THR A 229 19.34 1.51 -16.72
N PRO A 230 18.23 0.80 -17.02
CA PRO A 230 16.98 1.42 -17.49
C PRO A 230 16.35 2.37 -16.47
N ILE A 231 16.58 2.13 -15.18
CA ILE A 231 16.15 3.03 -14.10
C ILE A 231 16.92 4.35 -14.16
N LEU A 232 18.24 4.32 -14.27
CA LEU A 232 19.05 5.54 -14.34
C LEU A 232 18.71 6.34 -15.59
N SER A 233 18.54 5.67 -16.74
CA SER A 233 18.07 6.31 -17.97
C SER A 233 16.70 6.99 -17.78
N SER A 234 15.79 6.35 -17.04
CA SER A 234 14.47 6.90 -16.73
C SER A 234 14.55 8.10 -15.78
N VAL A 235 15.43 8.06 -14.77
CA VAL A 235 15.72 9.21 -13.89
C VAL A 235 16.28 10.39 -14.69
N LEU A 236 17.24 10.16 -15.58
CA LEU A 236 17.82 11.21 -16.41
C LEU A 236 16.78 11.85 -17.34
N ARG A 237 15.90 11.03 -17.94
CA ARG A 237 14.75 11.52 -18.73
C ARG A 237 13.78 12.35 -17.89
N LEU A 238 13.48 11.89 -16.67
CA LEU A 238 12.64 12.64 -15.74
C LEU A 238 13.22 14.02 -15.46
N VAL A 239 14.48 14.08 -15.02
CA VAL A 239 15.16 15.33 -14.66
C VAL A 239 15.29 16.26 -15.86
N ARG A 240 15.59 15.74 -17.04
CA ARG A 240 15.84 16.55 -18.23
C ARG A 240 14.57 17.04 -18.93
N TYR A 241 13.49 16.25 -18.92
CA TYR A 241 12.33 16.52 -19.79
C TYR A 241 10.97 16.55 -19.07
N HIS A 242 10.80 15.85 -17.94
CA HIS A 242 9.46 15.61 -17.38
C HIS A 242 9.19 16.20 -16.00
N LEU A 243 10.11 16.98 -15.42
CA LEU A 243 9.88 17.65 -14.12
C LEU A 243 8.59 18.48 -14.11
N GLY A 244 8.30 19.23 -15.18
CA GLY A 244 7.07 20.03 -15.26
C GLY A 244 5.78 19.18 -15.33
N THR A 245 5.83 18.01 -15.98
CA THR A 245 4.72 17.06 -16.01
C THR A 245 4.46 16.50 -14.62
N VAL A 246 5.52 16.11 -13.92
CA VAL A 246 5.44 15.60 -12.55
C VAL A 246 4.94 16.65 -11.58
N ALA A 247 5.47 17.88 -11.64
CA ALA A 247 5.06 19.01 -10.82
C ALA A 247 3.58 19.35 -11.00
N LYS A 248 3.08 19.36 -12.25
CA LYS A 248 1.66 19.60 -12.53
C LYS A 248 0.77 18.50 -11.94
N GLY A 249 1.15 17.23 -12.11
CA GLY A 249 0.38 16.12 -11.54
C GLY A 249 0.36 16.13 -10.01
N SER A 250 1.52 16.30 -9.35
CA SER A 250 1.58 16.34 -7.89
C SER A 250 0.84 17.53 -7.30
N PHE A 251 0.81 18.67 -8.01
CA PHE A 251 0.05 19.85 -7.60
C PHE A 251 -1.46 19.58 -7.60
N ILE A 252 -1.99 18.88 -8.61
CA ILE A 252 -3.42 18.55 -8.69
C ILE A 252 -3.86 17.67 -7.50
N ILE A 253 -3.04 16.70 -7.09
CA ILE A 253 -3.31 15.91 -5.87
C ILE A 253 -3.32 16.82 -4.64
N THR A 254 -2.34 17.73 -4.56
CA THR A 254 -2.20 18.68 -3.44
C THR A 254 -3.44 19.57 -3.27
N LEU A 255 -4.05 20.03 -4.37
CA LEU A 255 -5.28 20.84 -4.36
C LEU A 255 -6.47 20.14 -3.72
N VAL A 256 -6.51 18.80 -3.70
CA VAL A 256 -7.56 18.01 -3.05
C VAL A 256 -7.14 17.59 -1.64
N LYS A 257 -5.86 17.26 -1.47
CA LYS A 257 -5.30 16.80 -0.20
C LYS A 257 -5.34 17.87 0.89
N ILE A 258 -5.02 19.13 0.57
CA ILE A 258 -5.05 20.23 1.54
C ILE A 258 -6.46 20.49 2.08
N PRO A 259 -7.50 20.70 1.26
CA PRO A 259 -8.87 20.85 1.75
C PRO A 259 -9.33 19.66 2.61
N ARG A 260 -8.94 18.43 2.24
CA ARG A 260 -9.26 17.24 3.04
C ARG A 260 -8.61 17.28 4.42
N LEU A 261 -7.34 17.67 4.50
CA LEU A 261 -6.62 17.84 5.78
C LEU A 261 -7.28 18.92 6.65
N VAL A 262 -7.66 20.05 6.05
CA VAL A 262 -8.34 21.15 6.74
C VAL A 262 -9.70 20.69 7.29
N LEU A 263 -10.53 20.02 6.48
CA LEU A 263 -11.81 19.49 6.94
C LEU A 263 -11.65 18.44 8.05
N MET A 264 -10.63 17.58 7.95
CA MET A 264 -10.33 16.60 8.98
C MET A 264 -9.91 17.25 10.30
N TYR A 265 -9.12 18.33 10.24
CA TYR A 265 -8.77 19.14 11.40
C TYR A 265 -10.02 19.79 12.03
N ILE A 266 -10.86 20.43 11.22
CA ILE A 266 -12.11 21.05 11.69
C ILE A 266 -13.03 20.00 12.34
N HIS A 267 -13.19 18.83 11.72
CA HIS A 267 -14.00 17.75 12.29
C HIS A 267 -13.48 17.28 13.65
N ASN A 268 -12.17 17.16 13.82
CA ASN A 268 -11.58 16.81 15.11
C ASN A 268 -11.78 17.90 16.17
N GLN A 269 -11.71 19.18 15.79
CA GLN A 269 -11.94 20.31 16.71
C GLN A 269 -13.41 20.45 17.12
N LEU A 270 -14.35 20.13 16.23
CA LEU A 270 -15.79 20.21 16.50
C LEU A 270 -16.36 18.95 17.16
N LYS A 271 -15.52 17.93 17.41
CA LYS A 271 -15.95 16.66 18.00
C LYS A 271 -16.58 16.91 19.38
N GLY A 272 -17.89 16.65 19.48
CA GLY A 272 -18.68 16.84 20.70
C GLY A 272 -19.39 18.20 20.82
N LYS A 273 -19.16 19.14 19.91
CA LYS A 273 -19.79 20.49 19.91
C LYS A 273 -20.67 20.75 18.67
N GLU A 274 -20.81 19.78 17.78
CA GLU A 274 -21.50 19.90 16.49
C GLU A 274 -22.93 19.31 16.51
N ASN A 275 -23.85 19.95 15.78
CA ASN A 275 -25.18 19.42 15.49
C ASN A 275 -25.11 18.25 14.49
N ALA A 276 -26.12 17.38 14.48
CA ALA A 276 -26.14 16.18 13.64
C ALA A 276 -25.94 16.45 12.13
N CYS A 277 -26.50 17.55 11.62
CA CYS A 277 -26.34 17.97 10.22
C CYS A 277 -24.87 18.32 9.87
N ALA A 278 -24.21 19.12 10.71
CA ALA A 278 -22.80 19.50 10.51
C ALA A 278 -21.87 18.28 10.55
N ARG A 279 -22.12 17.35 11.49
CA ARG A 279 -21.41 16.07 11.56
C ARG A 279 -21.56 15.25 10.28
N CYS A 280 -22.79 15.14 9.77
CA CYS A 280 -23.08 14.40 8.55
C CYS A 280 -22.37 15.03 7.34
N LEU A 281 -22.51 16.34 7.15
CA LEU A 281 -21.89 17.07 6.03
C LEU A 281 -20.36 16.96 6.06
N LEU A 282 -19.71 17.18 7.21
CA LEU A 282 -18.26 17.07 7.34
C LEU A 282 -17.78 15.66 6.98
N LYS A 283 -18.44 14.61 7.50
CA LYS A 283 -18.08 13.22 7.17
C LYS A 283 -18.24 12.93 5.68
N THR A 284 -19.33 13.37 5.06
CA THR A 284 -19.58 13.18 3.63
C THR A 284 -18.52 13.90 2.79
N CYS A 285 -18.22 15.18 3.07
CA CYS A 285 -17.19 15.93 2.33
C CYS A 285 -15.80 15.31 2.48
N ILE A 286 -15.42 14.89 3.69
CA ILE A 286 -14.14 14.21 3.94
C ILE A 286 -14.07 12.91 3.13
N CYS A 287 -15.16 12.13 3.09
CA CYS A 287 -15.24 10.91 2.30
C CYS A 287 -15.11 11.19 0.80
N CYS A 288 -15.85 12.17 0.26
CA CYS A 288 -15.78 12.55 -1.15
C CYS A 288 -14.38 13.02 -1.56
N LEU A 289 -13.73 13.85 -0.75
CA LEU A 289 -12.36 14.29 -1.02
C LEU A 289 -11.35 13.16 -0.90
N TRP A 290 -11.54 12.21 0.01
CA TRP A 290 -10.71 11.02 0.07
C TRP A 290 -10.85 10.15 -1.19
N CYS A 291 -12.08 9.91 -1.65
CA CYS A 291 -12.34 9.20 -2.89
C CYS A 291 -11.73 9.92 -4.10
N LEU A 292 -11.88 11.25 -4.17
CA LEU A 292 -11.29 12.05 -5.24
C LEU A 292 -9.77 12.01 -5.20
N GLU A 293 -9.14 12.14 -4.03
CA GLU A 293 -7.70 12.01 -3.84
C GLU A 293 -7.21 10.63 -4.33
N LYS A 294 -7.94 9.55 -4.01
CA LYS A 294 -7.60 8.20 -4.47
C LYS A 294 -7.74 8.05 -5.98
N CYS A 295 -8.80 8.55 -6.57
CA CYS A 295 -9.00 8.54 -8.02
C CYS A 295 -7.92 9.35 -8.75
N LEU A 296 -7.55 10.52 -8.22
CA LEU A 296 -6.50 11.36 -8.79
C LEU A 296 -5.12 10.73 -8.67
N ASN A 297 -4.80 10.08 -7.55
CA ASN A 297 -3.55 9.31 -7.41
C ASN A 297 -3.47 8.19 -8.47
N TYR A 298 -4.55 7.43 -8.64
CA TYR A 298 -4.63 6.37 -9.64
C TYR A 298 -4.50 6.93 -11.08
N LEU A 299 -5.22 8.00 -11.39
CA LEU A 299 -5.15 8.65 -12.70
C LEU A 299 -3.75 9.23 -12.97
N ASN A 300 -3.13 9.88 -11.99
CA ASN A 300 -1.78 10.43 -12.11
C ASN A 300 -0.76 9.35 -12.42
N GLN A 301 -0.81 8.21 -11.71
CA GLN A 301 0.07 7.08 -11.96
C GLN A 301 -0.03 6.59 -13.41
N ASN A 302 -1.27 6.45 -13.92
CA ASN A 302 -1.51 6.04 -15.30
C ASN A 302 -1.13 7.14 -16.31
N ALA A 303 -1.31 8.42 -15.97
CA ALA A 303 -0.89 9.55 -16.78
C ALA A 303 0.64 9.62 -16.93
N TYR A 304 1.40 9.30 -15.88
CA TYR A 304 2.86 9.21 -15.96
C TYR A 304 3.32 8.05 -16.84
N ALA A 305 2.63 6.89 -16.76
CA ALA A 305 2.87 5.78 -17.67
C ALA A 305 2.57 6.14 -19.14
N ALA A 306 1.41 6.76 -19.42
CA ALA A 306 1.07 7.25 -20.76
C ALA A 306 2.07 8.33 -21.24
N THR A 307 2.55 9.19 -20.35
CA THR A 307 3.61 10.17 -20.67
C THR A 307 4.90 9.48 -21.05
N ALA A 308 5.30 8.42 -20.34
CA ALA A 308 6.49 7.64 -20.67
C ALA A 308 6.39 6.91 -22.01
N ILE A 309 5.18 6.56 -22.47
CA ILE A 309 4.93 5.91 -23.77
C ILE A 309 4.92 6.94 -24.90
N ASN A 310 4.10 7.99 -24.77
CA ASN A 310 3.81 8.93 -25.85
C ASN A 310 4.69 10.19 -25.84
N SER A 311 5.49 10.40 -24.79
CA SER A 311 6.31 11.61 -24.58
C SER A 311 5.51 12.93 -24.67
N THR A 312 4.30 12.95 -24.11
CA THR A 312 3.41 14.14 -24.14
C THR A 312 3.25 14.79 -22.76
N SER A 313 2.59 15.96 -22.71
CA SER A 313 2.35 16.69 -21.46
C SER A 313 1.33 15.97 -20.55
N PHE A 314 1.32 16.31 -19.26
CA PHE A 314 0.47 15.67 -18.25
C PHE A 314 -1.02 15.59 -18.64
N CYS A 315 -1.63 16.69 -19.12
CA CYS A 315 -3.07 16.71 -19.41
C CYS A 315 -3.43 15.83 -20.61
N THR A 316 -2.57 15.80 -21.64
CA THR A 316 -2.75 14.93 -22.81
C THR A 316 -2.68 13.47 -22.38
N SER A 317 -1.62 13.09 -21.67
CA SER A 317 -1.44 11.73 -21.16
C SER A 317 -2.54 11.29 -20.18
N ALA A 318 -3.00 12.20 -19.32
CA ALA A 318 -4.08 11.91 -18.37
C ALA A 318 -5.40 11.65 -19.11
N ARG A 319 -5.71 12.43 -20.16
CA ARG A 319 -6.89 12.18 -21.01
C ARG A 319 -6.82 10.82 -21.68
N ASP A 320 -5.68 10.50 -22.30
CA ASP A 320 -5.49 9.24 -23.02
C ASP A 320 -5.60 8.04 -22.07
N ALA A 321 -4.93 8.11 -20.92
CA ALA A 321 -5.02 7.11 -19.88
C ALA A 321 -6.46 6.95 -19.36
N PHE A 322 -7.16 8.06 -19.09
CA PHE A 322 -8.55 8.02 -18.61
C PHE A 322 -9.48 7.33 -19.61
N VAL A 323 -9.39 7.67 -20.90
CA VAL A 323 -10.22 7.05 -21.95
C VAL A 323 -10.00 5.53 -21.99
N ILE A 324 -8.75 5.07 -21.95
CA ILE A 324 -8.41 3.65 -21.98
C ILE A 324 -8.96 2.92 -20.74
N LEU A 325 -8.87 3.55 -19.56
CA LEU A 325 -9.35 2.96 -18.31
C LEU A 325 -10.88 2.88 -18.26
N VAL A 326 -11.59 3.92 -18.73
CA VAL A 326 -13.06 3.97 -18.68
C VAL A 326 -13.71 3.03 -19.70
N GLU A 327 -13.10 2.85 -20.89
CA GLU A 327 -13.59 1.91 -21.92
C GLU A 327 -13.82 0.49 -21.39
N ASN A 328 -13.10 0.09 -20.33
CA ASN A 328 -13.27 -1.20 -19.67
C ASN A 328 -13.29 -1.08 -18.13
N ALA A 329 -13.95 -0.06 -17.59
CA ALA A 329 -13.91 0.30 -16.16
C ALA A 329 -14.14 -0.88 -15.19
N LEU A 330 -15.12 -1.75 -15.46
CA LEU A 330 -15.40 -2.93 -14.61
C LEU A 330 -14.20 -3.90 -14.54
N ARG A 331 -13.50 -4.07 -15.67
CA ARG A 331 -12.31 -4.93 -15.74
C ARG A 331 -11.15 -4.29 -14.96
N VAL A 332 -10.94 -2.98 -15.14
CA VAL A 332 -9.92 -2.21 -14.43
C VAL A 332 -10.13 -2.29 -12.93
N ALA A 333 -11.33 -1.92 -12.45
CA ALA A 333 -11.68 -1.90 -11.03
C ALA A 333 -11.51 -3.28 -10.39
N THR A 334 -11.89 -4.35 -11.10
CA THR A 334 -11.70 -5.72 -10.63
C THR A 334 -10.22 -6.09 -10.48
N ILE A 335 -9.38 -5.77 -11.47
CA ILE A 335 -7.96 -6.13 -11.45
C ILE A 335 -7.25 -5.38 -10.32
N ASN A 336 -7.56 -4.09 -10.16
CA ASN A 336 -7.02 -3.27 -9.08
C ASN A 336 -7.42 -3.84 -7.72
N ALA A 337 -8.71 -4.11 -7.50
CA ALA A 337 -9.21 -4.65 -6.24
C ALA A 337 -8.57 -6.00 -5.87
N VAL A 338 -8.40 -6.91 -6.84
CA VAL A 338 -7.71 -8.20 -6.62
C VAL A 338 -6.23 -7.97 -6.35
N GLY A 339 -5.57 -7.07 -7.09
CA GLY A 339 -4.16 -6.72 -6.89
C GLY A 339 -3.90 -6.16 -5.50
N ASP A 340 -4.68 -5.15 -5.10
CA ASP A 340 -4.63 -4.51 -3.78
C ASP A 340 -4.82 -5.53 -2.66
N PHE A 341 -5.79 -6.43 -2.82
CA PHE A 341 -6.04 -7.50 -1.86
C PHE A 341 -4.85 -8.45 -1.73
N VAL A 342 -4.26 -8.90 -2.85
CA VAL A 342 -3.08 -9.77 -2.85
C VAL A 342 -1.88 -9.08 -2.21
N LEU A 343 -1.63 -7.80 -2.51
CA LEU A 343 -0.56 -7.03 -1.91
C LEU A 343 -0.78 -6.79 -0.42
N PHE A 344 -2.04 -6.58 0.00
CA PHE A 344 -2.41 -6.49 1.41
C PHE A 344 -2.13 -7.80 2.17
N LEU A 345 -2.51 -8.94 1.60
CA LEU A 345 -2.18 -10.26 2.15
C LEU A 345 -0.67 -10.49 2.22
N GLY A 346 0.08 -10.04 1.22
CA GLY A 346 1.54 -10.05 1.22
C GLY A 346 2.13 -9.30 2.43
N LYS A 347 1.59 -8.13 2.77
CA LYS A 347 2.00 -7.35 3.97
C LYS A 347 1.76 -8.14 5.25
N ILE A 348 0.57 -8.76 5.40
CA ILE A 348 0.24 -9.57 6.56
C ILE A 348 1.17 -10.78 6.68
N LEU A 349 1.42 -11.49 5.56
CA LEU A 349 2.31 -12.65 5.56
C LEU A 349 3.73 -12.27 6.01
N ILE A 350 4.28 -11.18 5.48
CA ILE A 350 5.63 -10.72 5.85
C ILE A 350 5.70 -10.39 7.34
N VAL A 351 4.71 -9.66 7.87
CA VAL A 351 4.68 -9.29 9.30
C VAL A 351 4.51 -10.52 10.19
N THR A 352 3.59 -11.43 9.86
CA THR A 352 3.32 -12.64 10.68
C THR A 352 4.48 -13.63 10.66
N THR A 353 5.12 -13.85 9.51
CA THR A 353 6.32 -14.71 9.42
C THR A 353 7.50 -14.10 10.17
N THR A 354 7.67 -12.77 10.11
CA THR A 354 8.70 -12.05 10.88
C THR A 354 8.41 -12.12 12.38
N ALA A 355 7.16 -11.93 12.79
CA ALA A 355 6.73 -12.02 14.18
C ALA A 355 6.96 -13.44 14.73
N PHE A 356 6.59 -14.47 13.97
CA PHE A 356 6.80 -15.86 14.34
C PHE A 356 8.29 -16.19 14.49
N ALA A 357 9.12 -15.83 13.50
CA ALA A 357 10.57 -15.99 13.59
C ALA A 357 11.17 -15.21 14.77
N GLY A 358 10.67 -13.99 15.03
CA GLY A 358 11.06 -13.18 16.17
C GLY A 358 10.73 -13.83 17.50
N VAL A 359 9.53 -14.39 17.67
CA VAL A 359 9.12 -15.14 18.86
C VAL A 359 10.00 -16.38 19.05
N LEU A 360 10.28 -17.15 18.00
CA LEU A 360 11.16 -18.32 18.11
C LEU A 360 12.58 -17.94 18.54
N LEU A 361 13.13 -16.86 17.96
CA LEU A 361 14.48 -16.40 18.26
C LEU A 361 14.59 -15.82 19.69
N LEU A 362 13.57 -15.07 20.13
CA LEU A 362 13.54 -14.46 21.46
C LEU A 362 13.23 -15.49 22.56
N ASN A 363 12.36 -16.48 22.30
CA ASN A 363 12.06 -17.55 23.25
C ASN A 363 13.27 -18.49 23.46
N TYR A 364 14.16 -18.60 22.47
CA TYR A 364 15.44 -19.30 22.63
C TYR A 364 16.41 -18.58 23.58
N GLN A 365 16.27 -17.25 23.76
CA GLN A 365 17.08 -16.44 24.67
C GLN A 365 16.22 -16.03 25.88
N ARG A 366 16.03 -16.93 26.85
CA ARG A 366 15.18 -16.70 28.05
C ARG A 366 15.63 -15.57 28.99
N ASP A 367 16.68 -14.83 28.66
CA ASP A 367 17.26 -13.78 29.51
C ASP A 367 16.58 -12.40 29.38
N TYR A 368 15.63 -12.21 28.45
CA TYR A 368 14.93 -10.93 28.28
C TYR A 368 13.59 -10.92 29.04
N ALA A 369 13.53 -10.17 30.15
CA ALA A 369 12.29 -9.93 30.89
C ALA A 369 11.23 -9.16 30.07
N GLU A 370 11.65 -8.38 29.06
CA GLU A 370 10.78 -7.50 28.25
C GLU A 370 10.94 -7.78 26.74
N TRP A 371 10.63 -9.00 26.29
CA TRP A 371 10.75 -9.42 24.87
C TRP A 371 9.68 -8.80 23.95
N LEU A 372 8.60 -8.26 24.52
CA LEU A 372 7.47 -7.72 23.77
C LEU A 372 7.81 -6.44 23.00
N LEU A 373 8.53 -5.49 23.62
CA LEU A 373 8.88 -4.21 22.99
C LEU A 373 9.79 -4.38 21.75
N PRO A 374 10.89 -5.15 21.81
CA PRO A 374 11.71 -5.45 20.62
C PRO A 374 10.90 -6.16 19.51
N LEU A 375 10.00 -7.07 19.88
CA LEU A 375 9.15 -7.77 18.92
C LEU A 375 8.21 -6.79 18.19
N ILE A 376 7.57 -5.87 18.92
CA ILE A 376 6.72 -4.83 18.33
C ILE A 376 7.52 -3.95 17.37
N ILE A 377 8.73 -3.53 17.75
CA ILE A 377 9.60 -2.71 16.90
C ILE A 377 9.96 -3.45 15.61
N VAL A 378 10.34 -4.72 15.69
CA VAL A 378 10.65 -5.56 14.52
C VAL A 378 9.44 -5.74 13.62
N CYS A 379 8.25 -5.96 14.20
CA CYS A 379 7.00 -6.08 13.43
C CYS A 379 6.65 -4.76 12.71
N LEU A 380 6.79 -3.62 13.39
CA LEU A 380 6.55 -2.29 12.81
C LEU A 380 7.52 -2.02 11.65
N PHE A 381 8.80 -2.32 11.85
CA PHE A 381 9.82 -2.16 10.81
C PHE A 381 9.55 -3.07 9.60
N SER A 382 9.20 -4.33 9.85
CA SER A 382 8.82 -5.29 8.81
C SER A 382 7.59 -4.82 8.01
N PHE A 383 6.58 -4.26 8.69
CA PHE A 383 5.42 -3.67 8.04
C PHE A 383 5.80 -2.48 7.14
N LEU A 384 6.66 -1.56 7.62
CA LEU A 384 7.13 -0.42 6.84
C LEU A 384 7.89 -0.86 5.59
N VAL A 385 8.82 -1.81 5.74
CA VAL A 385 9.57 -2.39 4.62
C VAL A 385 8.60 -3.04 3.63
N ALA A 386 7.69 -3.90 4.09
CA ALA A 386 6.70 -4.53 3.23
C ALA A 386 5.85 -3.48 2.48
N HIS A 387 5.43 -2.41 3.15
CA HIS A 387 4.65 -1.33 2.54
C HIS A 387 5.41 -0.63 1.41
N CYS A 388 6.65 -0.19 1.66
CA CYS A 388 7.45 0.55 0.69
C CYS A 388 7.71 -0.26 -0.59
N PHE A 389 8.08 -1.53 -0.45
CA PHE A 389 8.39 -2.36 -1.61
C PHE A 389 7.16 -2.84 -2.36
N LEU A 390 6.10 -3.26 -1.65
CA LEU A 390 4.86 -3.69 -2.30
C LEU A 390 4.18 -2.50 -3.00
N SER A 391 4.39 -1.27 -2.54
CA SER A 391 3.97 -0.06 -3.27
C SER A 391 4.68 0.08 -4.63
N ILE A 392 5.99 -0.19 -4.72
CA ILE A 392 6.66 -0.22 -6.03
C ILE A 392 6.12 -1.35 -6.90
N PHE A 393 5.86 -2.51 -6.31
CA PHE A 393 5.28 -3.64 -7.03
C PHE A 393 3.90 -3.29 -7.61
N GLU A 394 3.04 -2.62 -6.83
CA GLU A 394 1.75 -2.09 -7.25
C GLU A 394 1.89 -1.17 -8.47
N ILE A 395 2.81 -0.19 -8.40
CA ILE A 395 3.10 0.72 -9.51
C ILE A 395 3.53 -0.04 -10.78
N VAL A 396 4.40 -1.04 -10.64
CA VAL A 396 4.84 -1.86 -11.79
C VAL A 396 3.67 -2.61 -12.41
N VAL A 397 2.79 -3.20 -11.61
CA VAL A 397 1.59 -3.92 -12.09
C VAL A 397 0.65 -2.97 -12.83
N ASP A 398 0.40 -1.78 -12.30
CA ASP A 398 -0.46 -0.77 -12.92
C ASP A 398 0.08 -0.31 -14.27
N VAL A 399 1.39 -0.02 -14.35
CA VAL A 399 2.04 0.37 -15.60
C VAL A 399 1.98 -0.76 -16.62
N LEU A 400 2.26 -1.99 -16.22
CA LEU A 400 2.13 -3.17 -17.09
C LEU A 400 0.70 -3.36 -17.59
N PHE A 401 -0.29 -3.11 -16.74
CA PHE A 401 -1.69 -3.20 -17.11
C PHE A 401 -2.06 -2.14 -18.16
N LEU A 402 -1.62 -0.89 -17.98
CA LEU A 402 -1.83 0.16 -18.98
C LEU A 402 -1.12 -0.15 -20.30
N CYS A 403 0.14 -0.60 -20.25
CA CYS A 403 0.88 -1.03 -21.44
C CYS A 403 0.15 -2.17 -22.17
N PHE A 404 -0.36 -3.16 -21.44
CA PHE A 404 -1.16 -4.26 -22.00
C PHE A 404 -2.45 -3.77 -22.65
N ALA A 405 -3.14 -2.81 -22.03
CA ALA A 405 -4.36 -2.22 -22.58
C ALA A 405 -4.08 -1.46 -23.89
N ILE A 406 -3.02 -0.65 -23.93
CA ILE A 406 -2.56 0.08 -25.12
C ILE A 406 -2.14 -0.90 -26.22
N ASP A 407 -1.30 -1.87 -25.91
CA ASP A 407 -0.80 -2.89 -26.84
C ASP A 407 -1.97 -3.68 -27.45
N THR A 408 -2.98 -4.04 -26.66
CA THR A 408 -4.18 -4.73 -27.15
C THR A 408 -5.07 -3.84 -28.01
N LYS A 409 -5.02 -2.51 -27.83
CA LYS A 409 -5.84 -1.55 -28.58
C LYS A 409 -5.26 -1.23 -29.95
N TYR A 410 -3.93 -1.10 -30.05
CA TYR A 410 -3.26 -0.64 -31.27
C TYR A 410 -2.60 -1.75 -32.09
N ASN A 411 -2.27 -2.89 -31.47
CA ASN A 411 -1.72 -4.05 -32.16
C ASN A 411 -2.79 -5.14 -32.29
N ASP A 412 -2.80 -5.85 -33.41
CA ASP A 412 -3.77 -6.91 -33.74
C ASP A 412 -3.08 -8.28 -33.92
N GLY A 413 -1.75 -8.31 -34.04
CA GLY A 413 -0.94 -9.51 -34.22
C GLY A 413 -0.56 -9.78 -35.68
N THR A 414 -0.93 -8.93 -36.63
CA THR A 414 -0.52 -9.07 -38.02
C THR A 414 0.97 -8.68 -38.20
N PRO A 415 1.63 -9.09 -39.30
CA PRO A 415 2.99 -8.62 -39.60
C PRO A 415 3.07 -7.10 -39.56
N GLY A 416 4.01 -6.55 -38.78
CA GLY A 416 4.16 -5.10 -38.55
C GLY A 416 3.31 -4.52 -37.40
N LYS A 417 2.31 -5.25 -36.89
CA LYS A 417 1.48 -4.90 -35.72
C LYS A 417 1.46 -6.03 -34.68
N GLU A 418 2.62 -6.62 -34.47
CA GLU A 418 2.79 -7.72 -33.52
C GLU A 418 2.74 -7.19 -32.08
N PHE A 419 2.16 -7.98 -31.18
CA PHE A 419 2.11 -7.65 -29.76
C PHE A 419 3.51 -7.60 -29.13
N PHE A 420 3.69 -6.64 -28.22
CA PHE A 420 4.89 -6.53 -27.39
C PHE A 420 4.77 -7.34 -26.08
N MET A 421 3.55 -7.69 -25.68
CA MET A 421 3.26 -8.40 -24.44
C MET A 421 3.98 -9.75 -24.30
N ASP A 422 4.37 -10.08 -23.07
CA ASP A 422 4.94 -11.39 -22.73
C ASP A 422 3.95 -12.54 -23.03
N LYS A 423 4.48 -13.72 -23.31
CA LYS A 423 3.69 -14.94 -23.61
C LYS A 423 2.62 -15.21 -22.54
N ALA A 424 2.91 -14.97 -21.25
CA ALA A 424 1.94 -15.16 -20.16
C ALA A 424 0.69 -14.28 -20.33
N LEU A 425 0.86 -13.02 -20.73
CA LEU A 425 -0.25 -12.09 -21.00
C LEU A 425 -1.02 -12.48 -22.27
N MET A 426 -0.31 -12.93 -23.31
CA MET A 426 -0.92 -13.38 -24.55
C MET A 426 -1.84 -14.58 -24.35
N VAL A 427 -1.40 -15.59 -23.58
CA VAL A 427 -2.22 -16.76 -23.22
C VAL A 427 -3.46 -16.34 -22.43
N SER A 428 -3.30 -15.46 -21.44
CA SER A 428 -4.42 -14.96 -20.64
C SER A 428 -5.48 -14.24 -21.50
N ARG A 429 -5.03 -13.53 -22.55
CA ARG A 429 -5.91 -12.87 -23.52
C ARG A 429 -6.66 -13.86 -24.40
N GLN A 430 -5.96 -14.86 -24.95
CA GLN A 430 -6.56 -15.88 -25.82
C GLN A 430 -7.64 -16.70 -25.09
N GLN A 431 -7.40 -17.05 -23.83
CA GLN A 431 -8.42 -17.72 -23.00
C GLN A 431 -9.69 -16.88 -22.81
N HIS A 432 -9.55 -15.55 -22.81
CA HIS A 432 -10.68 -14.62 -22.69
C HIS A 432 -11.42 -14.43 -24.02
N THR A 433 -10.72 -14.36 -25.16
CA THR A 433 -11.35 -14.20 -26.49
C THR A 433 -12.08 -15.47 -26.93
N SER A 434 -11.47 -16.64 -26.74
CA SER A 434 -12.09 -17.95 -27.04
C SER A 434 -13.43 -18.13 -26.32
N LYS A 435 -13.48 -17.80 -25.02
CA LYS A 435 -14.73 -17.90 -24.23
C LYS A 435 -15.79 -16.85 -24.58
N ARG A 436 -15.41 -15.70 -25.14
CA ARG A 436 -16.36 -14.68 -25.59
C ARG A 436 -17.02 -15.11 -26.91
N SER A 437 -16.24 -15.70 -27.81
CA SER A 437 -16.74 -16.34 -29.04
C SER A 437 -17.70 -17.50 -28.72
N SER A 438 -17.36 -18.37 -27.76
CA SER A 438 -18.28 -19.45 -27.36
C SER A 438 -19.57 -18.98 -26.66
N ARG A 439 -19.62 -17.74 -26.15
CA ARG A 439 -20.82 -17.15 -25.52
C ARG A 439 -21.69 -16.35 -26.49
N SER A 440 -21.17 -15.98 -27.66
CA SER A 440 -21.97 -15.38 -28.74
C SER A 440 -22.57 -16.42 -29.68
N ILE A 441 -22.33 -17.71 -29.42
CA ILE A 441 -22.82 -18.85 -30.22
C ILE A 441 -23.97 -19.60 -29.49
N PHE A 442 -24.38 -19.14 -28.30
CA PHE A 442 -25.52 -19.67 -27.55
C PHE A 442 -26.57 -18.60 -27.27
#